data_AF-A0A968FXF1-F1
#
_entry.id   AF-A0A968FXF1-F1
#
_cell.length_a   1.000
_cell.length_b   1.000
_cell.length_c   1.000
_cell.angle_alpha   90.00
_cell.angle_beta   90.00
_cell.angle_gamma   90.00
#
_symmetry.space_group_name_H-M   'P 1'
#
loop_
_entity.id
_entity.type
_entity.pdbx_description
1 polymer ?
#
loop_
_entity_poly.entity_id
_entity_poly.type
_entity_poly.pdbx_seq_one_letter_code
_entity_poly.pdbx_strand_id
1 'polypeptide(L)' 'SEGSGSRVRVVLNGIRAIFHRSHPRPEANKGAVKSVRRFLKEAGVKP' A
#
# COMPACT_ATOMS: atom_id res chain seq x y z
N SER A 1 2.58 2.72 -13.14
CA SER A 1 3.06 1.56 -13.94
C SER A 1 3.18 0.36 -13.03
N GLU A 2 2.42 -0.69 -13.28
CA GLU A 2 2.58 -1.97 -12.58
C GLU A 2 3.79 -2.69 -13.19
N GLY A 3 4.73 -3.13 -12.34
CA GLY A 3 5.80 -4.01 -12.80
C GLY A 3 5.26 -5.42 -13.01
N SER A 4 6.03 -6.28 -13.67
CA SER A 4 5.73 -7.70 -13.98
C SER A 4 5.65 -8.63 -12.74
N GLY A 5 5.11 -8.14 -11.62
CA GLY A 5 4.89 -8.91 -10.39
C GLY A 5 3.69 -8.39 -9.60
N SER A 6 3.30 -9.11 -8.55
CA SER A 6 2.13 -8.81 -7.69
C SER A 6 2.27 -7.55 -6.82
N ARG A 7 3.08 -6.57 -7.23
CA ARG A 7 3.39 -5.35 -6.45
C ARG A 7 2.83 -4.11 -7.14
N VAL A 8 2.10 -3.30 -6.38
CA VAL A 8 1.50 -2.03 -6.78
C VAL A 8 2.31 -0.90 -6.14
N ARG A 9 2.76 0.07 -6.96
CA ARG A 9 3.40 1.30 -6.44
C ARG A 9 2.34 2.38 -6.29
N VAL A 10 2.30 3.02 -5.13
CA VAL A 10 1.38 4.10 -4.78
C VAL A 10 2.21 5.33 -4.44
N VAL A 11 1.77 6.49 -4.94
CA VAL A 11 2.36 7.78 -4.62
C VAL A 11 1.26 8.70 -4.11
N LEU A 12 1.46 9.30 -2.94
CA LEU A 12 0.53 10.25 -2.32
C LEU A 12 1.32 11.35 -1.62
N ASN A 13 1.03 12.60 -1.92
CA ASN A 13 1.70 13.78 -1.34
C ASN A 13 3.24 13.70 -1.38
N GLY A 14 3.79 13.17 -2.48
CA GLY A 14 5.24 12.98 -2.65
C GLY A 14 5.81 11.74 -1.95
N ILE A 15 5.04 11.08 -1.08
CA ILE A 15 5.43 9.84 -0.41
C ILE A 15 5.15 8.65 -1.32
N ARG A 16 6.12 7.73 -1.42
CA ARG A 16 6.03 6.53 -2.26
C ARG A 16 5.96 5.29 -1.38
N ALA A 17 5.02 4.39 -1.69
CA ALA A 17 4.92 3.08 -1.06
C ALA A 17 4.71 1.99 -2.11
N ILE A 18 5.13 0.77 -1.77
CA ILE A 18 4.92 -0.42 -2.59
C ILE A 18 4.12 -1.41 -1.76
N PHE A 19 2.95 -1.79 -2.28
CA PHE A 19 2.08 -2.79 -1.67
C PHE A 19 2.05 -4.04 -2.53
N HIS A 20 1.72 -5.17 -1.92
CA HIS A 20 1.38 -6.36 -2.68
C HIS A 20 -0.12 -6.34 -3.01
N ARG A 21 -0.47 -6.65 -4.26
CA ARG A 21 -1.83 -7.00 -4.64
C ARG A 21 -2.09 -8.39 -4.04
N SER A 22 -3.01 -8.46 -3.08
CA SER A 22 -3.51 -9.75 -2.60
C SER A 22 -4.15 -10.48 -3.78
N HIS A 23 -3.59 -11.62 -4.17
CA HIS A 23 -4.21 -12.53 -5.12
C HIS A 23 -4.05 -13.95 -4.60
N PRO A 24 -5.12 -14.77 -4.53
CA PRO A 24 -6.50 -14.58 -5.02
C PRO A 24 -7.52 -14.16 -3.94
N ARG A 25 -7.08 -13.79 -2.74
CA ARG A 25 -7.96 -13.51 -1.60
C ARG A 25 -8.12 -12.00 -1.35
N PRO A 26 -9.35 -11.47 -1.18
CA PRO A 26 -9.61 -10.04 -1.01
C PRO A 26 -9.14 -9.52 0.37
N GLU A 27 -8.77 -10.40 1.28
CA GLU A 27 -8.40 -10.01 2.64
C GLU A 27 -6.97 -9.45 2.71
N ALA A 28 -6.84 -8.26 3.28
CA ALA A 28 -5.56 -7.73 3.72
C ALA A 28 -5.23 -8.31 5.10
N ASN A 29 -4.03 -8.88 5.26
CA ASN A 29 -3.57 -9.29 6.58
C ASN A 29 -3.29 -8.06 7.47
N LYS A 30 -3.19 -8.28 8.79
CA LYS A 30 -2.93 -7.21 9.78
C LYS A 30 -1.67 -6.39 9.46
N GLY A 31 -0.65 -7.02 8.88
CA GLY A 31 0.59 -6.37 8.46
C GLY A 31 0.37 -5.38 7.32
N ALA A 32 -0.38 -5.79 6.29
CA ALA A 32 -0.75 -4.94 5.16
C ALA A 32 -1.55 -3.71 5.62
N VAL A 33 -2.52 -3.90 6.52
CA VAL A 33 -3.29 -2.79 7.10
C VAL A 33 -2.39 -1.83 7.89
N LYS A 34 -1.46 -2.35 8.69
CA LYS A 34 -0.49 -1.53 9.44
C LYS A 34 0.39 -0.70 8.50
N SER A 35 0.86 -1.29 7.40
CA SER A 35 1.66 -0.61 6.39
C SER A 35 0.89 0.50 5.68
N VAL A 36 -0.37 0.26 5.30
CA VAL A 36 -1.24 1.29 4.70
C VAL A 36 -1.49 2.43 5.67
N ARG A 37 -1.81 2.13 6.93
CA ARG A 37 -2.03 3.16 7.95
C ARG A 37 -0.79 4.04 8.16
N ARG A 38 0.40 3.43 8.15
CA ARG A 38 1.67 4.16 8.25
C ARG A 38 1.87 5.07 7.04
N PHE A 39 1.67 4.53 5.84
CA PHE A 39 1.78 5.31 4.60
C PHE A 39 0.86 6.52 4.59
N LEU A 40 -0.41 6.36 4.97
CA LEU A 40 -1.37 7.45 5.03
C LEU A 40 -0.93 8.54 6.03
N LYS A 41 -0.46 8.14 7.22
CA LYS A 41 0.09 9.09 8.21
C LYS A 41 1.30 9.85 7.68
N GLU A 42 2.24 9.16 7.05
CA GLU A 42 3.44 9.78 6.46
C GLU A 42 3.07 10.74 5.32
N ALA A 43 2.01 10.42 4.58
CA ALA A 43 1.43 11.31 3.57
C ALA A 43 0.59 12.45 4.17
N GLY A 44 0.49 12.59 5.50
CA GLY A 44 -0.29 13.63 6.17
C GLY A 44 -1.82 13.40 6.13
N VAL A 45 -2.26 12.21 5.74
CA VAL A 45 -3.67 11.81 5.74
C VAL A 45 -4.00 11.14 7.07
N LYS A 46 -5.10 11.56 7.70
CA LYS A 46 -5.60 10.91 8.92
C LYS A 46 -6.31 9.60 8.53
N PRO A 47 -5.78 8.43 8.92
CA PRO A 47 -6.30 7.13 8.52
C PRO A 47 -7.41 6.59 9.42
#